data_AF-T2JLN6-F1
#
_entry.id   AF-T2JLN6-F1
#
_cell.length_a   1.000
_cell.length_b   1.000
_cell.length_c   1.000
_cell.angle_alpha   90.00
_cell.angle_beta   90.00
_cell.angle_gamma   90.00
#
_symmetry.space_group_name_H-M   'P 1'
#
loop_
_entity.id
_entity.type
_entity.pdbx_description
1 polymer ?
#
loop_
_entity_poly.entity_id
_entity_poly.type
_entity_poly.pdbx_seq_one_letter_code
_entity_poly.pdbx_strand_id
1 'polypeptide(L)'
;MNKQINQISGLFQESREPITKIKAISLHQPYASLIAMGLKKFETRSWSTNYRGKLVICAAKKIPFNSSRTMRPWRIRYCLI
;
A
#
# COMPACT_ATOMS: atom_id res chain seq x y z
N MET A 1 20.77 42.03 27.74
CA MET A 1 20.11 41.86 26.43
C MET A 1 19.97 40.37 26.10
N ASN A 2 19.31 39.59 26.97
CA ASN A 2 19.11 38.14 26.84
C ASN A 2 17.81 37.70 27.57
N LYS A 3 16.75 38.51 27.49
CA LYS A 3 15.45 38.21 28.12
C LYS A 3 14.31 37.94 27.12
N GLN A 4 14.58 38.00 25.81
CA GLN A 4 13.53 37.85 24.78
C GLN A 4 13.57 36.52 24.01
N ILE A 5 14.60 35.69 24.17
CA ILE A 5 14.74 34.48 23.34
C ILE A 5 13.82 33.33 23.81
N ASN A 6 13.39 33.32 25.07
CA ASN A 6 12.60 32.22 25.64
C ASN A 6 11.07 32.39 25.50
N GLN A 7 10.58 33.40 24.78
CA GLN A 7 9.14 33.63 24.58
C GLN A 7 8.61 33.10 23.23
N ILE A 8 9.48 32.71 22.30
CA ILE A 8 9.08 32.28 20.93
C ILE A 8 8.83 30.75 20.85
N SER A 9 9.24 29.98 21.86
CA SER A 9 9.07 28.51 21.87
C SER A 9 7.64 28.03 22.18
N GLY A 10 6.69 28.94 22.46
CA GLY A 10 5.33 28.59 22.89
C GLY A 10 4.22 28.78 21.85
N LEU A 11 4.52 29.24 20.63
CA LEU A 11 3.49 29.65 19.65
C LEU A 11 3.30 28.74 18.44
N PHE A 12 3.99 27.60 18.36
CA PHE A 12 3.75 26.59 17.33
C PHE A 12 3.32 25.28 17.98
N GLN A 13 2.05 25.23 18.38
CA GLN A 13 1.35 23.95 18.54
C GLN A 13 1.10 23.39 17.14
N GLU A 14 2.10 22.73 16.57
CA GLU A 14 1.90 21.90 15.40
C GLU A 14 0.85 20.85 15.77
N SER A 15 -0.36 20.97 15.24
CA SER A 15 -1.43 19.98 15.38
C SER A 15 -1.00 18.73 14.61
N ARG A 16 -0.15 17.91 15.23
CA ARG A 16 0.22 16.61 14.71
C ARG A 16 -0.99 15.70 14.86
N GLU A 17 -1.87 15.76 13.88
CA GLU A 17 -2.89 14.74 13.67
C GLU A 17 -2.22 13.35 13.75
N PRO A 18 -2.80 12.38 14.47
CA PRO A 18 -2.16 11.09 14.66
C PRO A 18 -1.94 10.43 13.31
N ILE A 19 -0.68 10.08 13.00
CA ILE A 19 -0.32 9.39 11.76
C ILE A 19 -1.00 8.02 11.79
N THR A 20 -2.14 7.89 11.11
CA THR A 20 -2.81 6.60 10.97
C THR A 20 -1.93 5.72 10.09
N LYS A 21 -1.31 4.70 10.69
CA LYS A 21 -0.45 3.76 9.98
C LYS A 21 -1.30 2.86 9.08
N ILE A 22 -1.31 3.15 7.78
CA ILE A 22 -1.98 2.34 6.76
C ILE A 22 -1.04 1.20 6.31
N LYS A 23 -1.59 0.00 6.08
CA LYS A 23 -0.82 -1.12 5.54
C LYS A 23 -0.75 -1.05 4.01
N ALA A 24 0.34 -1.53 3.44
CA ALA A 24 0.53 -1.62 2.00
C ALA A 24 0.85 -3.05 1.60
N ILE A 25 0.48 -3.42 0.37
CA ILE A 25 0.87 -4.68 -0.26
C ILE A 25 1.52 -4.41 -1.61
N SER A 26 2.57 -5.17 -1.92
CA SER A 26 3.29 -5.09 -3.19
C SER A 26 2.82 -6.17 -4.15
N LEU A 27 2.33 -5.77 -5.33
CA LEU A 27 1.85 -6.64 -6.39
C LEU A 27 2.71 -6.47 -7.65
N HIS A 28 2.98 -7.57 -8.35
CA HIS A 28 3.63 -7.48 -9.67
C HIS A 28 2.67 -6.97 -10.72
N GLN A 29 3.19 -6.24 -11.70
CA GLN A 29 2.43 -5.94 -12.91
C GLN A 29 2.16 -7.22 -13.72
N PRO A 30 1.01 -7.32 -14.42
CA PRO A 30 -0.03 -6.30 -14.61
C PRO A 30 -1.08 -6.22 -13.48
N TYR A 31 -0.99 -7.07 -12.46
CA TYR A 31 -2.06 -7.22 -11.46
C TYR A 31 -2.27 -5.99 -10.59
N ALA A 32 -1.21 -5.24 -10.27
CA ALA A 32 -1.33 -3.97 -9.54
C ALA A 32 -2.27 -2.99 -10.26
N SER A 33 -2.06 -2.80 -11.56
CA SER A 33 -2.91 -1.93 -12.37
C SER A 33 -4.32 -2.47 -12.54
N LEU A 34 -4.50 -3.79 -12.67
CA LEU A 34 -5.83 -4.39 -12.80
C LEU A 34 -6.70 -4.18 -11.55
N ILE A 35 -6.11 -4.22 -10.34
CA ILE A 35 -6.85 -3.92 -9.11
C ILE A 35 -7.11 -2.42 -8.99
N ALA A 36 -6.13 -1.58 -9.32
CA ALA A 36 -6.31 -0.13 -9.33
C ALA A 36 -7.43 0.33 -10.31
N MET A 37 -7.57 -0.34 -11.46
CA MET A 37 -8.65 -0.11 -12.43
C MET A 37 -9.96 -0.80 -12.06
N GLY A 38 -10.01 -1.61 -11.00
CA GLY A 38 -11.22 -2.35 -10.60
C GLY A 38 -11.56 -3.58 -11.46
N LEU A 39 -10.69 -3.94 -12.42
CA LEU A 39 -10.88 -5.11 -13.29
C LEU A 39 -10.58 -6.43 -12.57
N LYS A 40 -9.74 -6.39 -11.53
CA LYS A 40 -9.44 -7.52 -10.64
C LYS A 40 -9.89 -7.18 -9.23
N LYS A 41 -10.84 -7.95 -8.70
CA LYS A 41 -11.38 -7.73 -7.35
C LYS A 41 -10.61 -8.46 -6.25
N PHE A 42 -9.99 -9.59 -6.57
CA PHE A 42 -9.37 -10.46 -5.56
C PHE A 42 -7.89 -10.68 -5.83
N GLU A 43 -7.06 -10.62 -4.80
CA GLU A 43 -5.62 -10.87 -4.87
C GLU A 43 -5.26 -12.23 -4.26
N THR A 44 -4.61 -13.14 -4.98
CA THR A 44 -4.33 -14.52 -4.51
C THR A 44 -2.91 -14.67 -3.98
N ARG A 45 -2.76 -15.21 -2.76
CA ARG A 45 -1.46 -15.52 -2.13
C ARG A 45 -1.45 -16.91 -1.50
N SER A 46 -0.25 -17.48 -1.35
CA SER A 46 -0.05 -18.79 -0.69
C SER A 46 -0.33 -18.76 0.82
N TRP A 47 -0.39 -17.58 1.43
CA TRP A 47 -0.59 -17.39 2.86
C TRP A 47 -1.84 -16.55 3.13
N SER A 48 -2.46 -16.75 4.29
CA SER A 48 -3.67 -16.03 4.71
C SER A 48 -3.34 -14.79 5.55
N THR A 49 -4.15 -13.74 5.41
CA THR A 49 -4.09 -12.54 6.25
C THR A 49 -5.43 -12.24 6.92
N ASN A 50 -5.40 -11.87 8.20
CA ASN A 50 -6.59 -11.41 8.94
C ASN A 50 -6.82 -9.90 8.80
N TYR A 51 -6.12 -9.22 7.88
CA TYR A 51 -6.27 -7.78 7.68
C TYR A 51 -7.60 -7.45 6.99
N ARG A 52 -8.32 -6.45 7.51
CA ARG A 52 -9.55 -5.90 6.91
C ARG A 52 -9.49 -4.37 7.00
N GLY A 53 -9.84 -3.68 5.92
CA GLY A 53 -9.80 -2.20 5.84
C GLY A 53 -9.02 -1.67 4.64
N LYS A 54 -8.69 -0.38 4.67
CA LYS A 54 -8.01 0.34 3.58
C LYS A 54 -6.57 -0.18 3.40
N LEU A 55 -6.28 -0.76 2.25
CA LEU A 55 -4.96 -1.26 1.90
C LEU A 55 -4.37 -0.44 0.74
N VAL A 56 -3.13 0.00 0.87
CA VAL A 56 -2.41 0.63 -0.23
C VAL A 56 -1.84 -0.45 -1.17
N ILE A 57 -2.02 -0.27 -2.47
CA ILE A 57 -1.48 -1.16 -3.49
C ILE A 57 -0.23 -0.51 -4.09
N CYS A 58 0.89 -1.22 -4.03
CA CYS A 58 2.16 -0.80 -4.61
C CYS A 58 2.51 -1.69 -5.80
N ALA A 59 2.94 -1.11 -6.92
CA ALA A 59 3.48 -1.86 -8.04
C ALA A 59 4.95 -2.23 -7.75
N ALA A 60 5.25 -3.52 -7.77
CA ALA A 60 6.60 -4.02 -7.57
C ALA A 60 7.51 -3.62 -8.75
N LYS A 61 8.75 -3.23 -8.46
CA LYS A 61 9.77 -2.84 -9.47
C LYS A 61 10.16 -3.99 -10.41
N LYS A 62 10.08 -5.24 -9.94
CA LYS A 62 10.50 -6.41 -10.70
C LYS A 62 9.52 -6.70 -11.84
N ILE A 63 10.04 -6.65 -13.05
CA ILE A 63 9.36 -7.08 -14.27
C ILE A 63 9.13 -8.60 -14.14
N PRO A 64 7.88 -9.09 -14.28
CA PRO A 64 7.64 -10.52 -14.24
C PRO A 64 8.42 -11.20 -15.36
N PHE A 65 9.11 -12.29 -15.02
CA PHE A 65 9.98 -13.07 -15.94
C PHE A 65 9.27 -13.59 -17.21
N ASN A 66 7.94 -13.50 -17.27
CA ASN A 66 7.11 -13.98 -18.37
C ASN A 66 6.23 -12.86 -18.96
N SER A 67 6.83 -11.73 -19.34
CA SER A 67 6.14 -10.61 -19.99
C SER A 67 5.45 -10.97 -21.32
N SER A 68 5.82 -12.09 -21.95
CA SER A 68 5.25 -12.59 -23.20
C SER A 68 4.26 -13.76 -23.05
N ARG A 69 4.05 -14.32 -21.85
CA ARG A 69 3.01 -15.35 -21.66
C ARG A 69 1.68 -14.68 -21.39
N THR A 70 0.73 -14.96 -22.28
CA THR A 70 -0.72 -14.80 -22.08
C THR A 70 -1.09 -14.92 -20.61
N MET A 71 -1.72 -13.87 -20.09
CA MET A 71 -2.24 -13.77 -18.73
C MET A 71 -2.89 -15.11 -18.37
N ARG A 72 -2.23 -15.93 -17.54
CA ARG A 72 -2.74 -17.27 -17.24
C ARG A 72 -4.10 -17.10 -16.55
N PRO A 73 -5.13 -17.86 -16.95
CA PRO A 73 -6.44 -17.74 -16.35
C PRO A 73 -6.35 -17.98 -14.84
N TRP A 74 -7.15 -17.23 -14.08
CA TRP A 74 -7.18 -17.16 -12.63
C TRP A 74 -7.38 -18.56 -12.01
N ARG A 75 -6.30 -19.32 -11.85
CA ARG A 75 -6.34 -20.65 -11.27
C ARG A 75 -6.27 -20.47 -9.76
N ILE A 76 -7.43 -20.45 -9.12
CA ILE A 76 -7.60 -20.20 -7.70
C ILE A 76 -7.04 -21.40 -6.93
N ARG A 77 -5.79 -21.29 -6.50
CA ARG A 77 -5.30 -22.00 -5.32
C ARG A 77 -4.64 -20.96 -4.42
N TYR A 78 -5.15 -20.89 -3.19
CA TYR A 78 -4.67 -20.08 -2.06
C TYR A 78 -5.19 -18.61 -1.94
N CYS A 79 -5.25 -18.17 -0.68
CA CYS A 79 -6.06 -17.13 -0.04
C CYS A 79 -6.23 -15.79 -0.80
N LEU A 80 -7.44 -15.22 -0.72
CA LEU A 80 -7.84 -13.96 -1.38
C LEU A 80 -7.80 -12.79 -0.39
N ILE A 81 -7.23 -11.66 -0.80
CA ILE A 81 -7.38 -10.33 -0.16
C ILE A 81 -8.37 -9.50 -0.97
#